data_AF-A0A3P7VME4-F1
#
_entry.id   AF-A0A3P7VME4-F1
#
_cell.length_a   1.000
_cell.length_b   1.000
_cell.length_c   1.000
_cell.angle_alpha   90.00
_cell.angle_beta   90.00
_cell.angle_gamma   90.00
#
_symmetry.space_group_name_H-M   'P 1'
#
loop_
_entity.id
_entity.type
_entity.pdbx_description
1 polymer ?
#
loop_
_entity_poly.entity_id
_entity_poly.type
_entity_poly.pdbx_seq_one_letter_code
_entity_poly.pdbx_strand_id
1 'polypeptide(L)'
;MLFYNFILRLQFMLSIKQCKPQLKKIFKCASNYKNQTPCCAERGVPEQCLNICNGEETLRLRQIDTSCGSFSNTIIKCFKDNFLSSGPISGVLAVA
;
A
#
# COMPACT_ATOMS: atom_id res chain seq x y z
N MET A 1 9.38 -27.18 -18.24
CA MET A 1 8.65 -25.89 -18.05
C MET A 1 8.07 -25.69 -16.65
N LEU A 2 7.47 -26.71 -16.01
CA LEU A 2 6.92 -26.60 -14.65
C LEU A 2 7.98 -26.24 -13.59
N PHE A 3 9.17 -26.84 -13.69
CA PHE A 3 10.30 -26.55 -12.78
C PHE A 3 10.78 -25.09 -12.88
N TYR A 4 10.86 -24.55 -14.10
CA TYR A 4 11.23 -23.15 -14.33
C TYR A 4 10.18 -22.16 -13.81
N ASN A 5 8.88 -22.47 -13.99
CA ASN A 5 7.79 -21.69 -13.40
C ASN A 5 7.78 -21.74 -11.86
N PHE A 6 8.12 -22.90 -11.29
CA PHE A 6 8.26 -23.06 -9.85
C PHE A 6 9.42 -22.22 -9.30
N ILE A 7 10.58 -22.25 -9.96
CA ILE A 7 11.74 -21.41 -9.63
C ILE A 7 11.40 -19.91 -9.79
N LEU A 8 10.69 -19.50 -10.86
CA LEU A 8 10.25 -18.11 -11.03
C LEU A 8 9.33 -17.63 -9.89
N ARG A 9 8.38 -18.46 -9.47
CA ARG A 9 7.48 -18.14 -8.34
C ARG A 9 8.25 -18.01 -7.02
N LEU A 10 9.21 -18.89 -6.77
CA LEU A 10 10.11 -18.82 -5.62
C LEU A 10 10.93 -17.53 -5.63
N GLN A 11 11.48 -17.15 -6.78
CA GLN A 11 12.27 -15.92 -6.93
C GLN A 11 11.41 -14.68 -6.67
N PHE A 12 10.19 -14.61 -7.23
CA PHE A 12 9.27 -13.50 -6.99
C PHE A 12 8.90 -13.36 -5.50
N MET A 13 8.65 -14.48 -4.81
CA MET A 13 8.39 -14.51 -3.37
C MET A 13 9.58 -14.03 -2.54
N LEU A 14 10.81 -14.38 -2.94
CA LEU A 14 12.04 -13.91 -2.30
C LEU A 14 12.22 -12.39 -2.50
N SER A 15 11.99 -11.87 -3.71
CA SER A 15 12.06 -10.44 -4.02
C SER A 15 11.02 -9.63 -3.22
N ILE A 16 9.77 -10.08 -3.16
CA ILE A 16 8.71 -9.42 -2.38
C ILE A 16 9.08 -9.33 -0.89
N LYS A 17 9.72 -10.37 -0.32
CA LYS A 17 10.18 -10.33 1.07
C LYS A 17 11.22 -9.23 1.31
N GLN A 18 12.14 -9.03 0.37
CA GLN A 18 13.18 -7.98 0.46
C GLN A 18 12.59 -6.57 0.29
N CYS A 19 11.58 -6.42 -0.57
CA CYS A 19 10.92 -5.13 -0.80
C CYS A 19 9.87 -4.78 0.27
N LYS A 20 9.35 -5.75 1.02
CA LYS A 20 8.35 -5.55 2.09
C LYS A 20 8.62 -4.36 3.02
N PRO A 21 9.83 -4.15 3.59
CA PRO A 21 10.12 -2.97 4.42
C PRO A 21 10.01 -1.66 3.66
N GLN A 22 10.44 -1.60 2.39
CA GLN A 22 10.32 -0.41 1.56
C GLN A 22 8.86 -0.12 1.23
N LEU A 23 8.09 -1.17 0.91
CA LEU A 23 6.68 -1.03 0.58
C LEU A 23 5.89 -0.44 1.75
N LYS A 24 6.17 -0.88 2.99
CA LYS A 24 5.60 -0.26 4.21
C LYS A 24 5.87 1.25 4.28
N LYS A 25 7.12 1.67 4.03
CA LYS A 25 7.50 3.09 4.04
C LYS A 25 6.78 3.88 2.95
N ILE A 26 6.69 3.32 1.74
CA ILE A 26 5.98 3.93 0.61
C ILE A 26 4.51 4.14 0.96
N PHE A 27 3.81 3.12 1.47
CA PHE A 27 2.40 3.23 1.83
C PHE A 27 2.16 4.24 2.97
N LYS A 28 3.02 4.23 4.01
CA LYS A 28 2.99 5.23 5.09
C LYS A 28 3.11 6.66 4.52
N CYS A 29 4.10 6.89 3.67
CA CYS A 29 4.31 8.19 3.02
C CYS A 29 3.16 8.57 2.09
N ALA A 30 2.68 7.64 1.27
CA ALA A 30 1.58 7.86 0.33
C ALA A 30 0.27 8.23 1.03
N SER A 31 0.01 7.66 2.21
CA SER A 31 -1.12 8.03 3.06
C SER A 31 -0.98 9.40 3.73
N ASN A 32 0.18 10.05 3.56
CA ASN A 32 0.63 11.19 4.34
C ASN A 32 0.44 10.96 5.85
N TYR A 33 0.81 9.78 6.33
CA TYR A 33 0.71 9.39 7.74
C TYR A 33 -0.72 9.48 8.32
N LYS A 34 -1.75 9.45 7.45
CA LYS A 34 -3.16 9.54 7.85
C LYS A 34 -3.91 8.24 7.53
N ASN A 35 -4.85 7.91 8.41
CA ASN A 35 -5.75 6.78 8.20
C ASN A 35 -6.81 7.13 7.14
N GLN A 36 -6.75 6.47 5.99
CA GLN A 36 -7.72 6.58 4.88
C GLN A 36 -8.74 5.45 4.87
N THR A 37 -8.83 4.64 5.92
CA THR A 37 -9.83 3.58 6.06
C THR A 37 -11.26 4.07 5.82
N PRO A 38 -11.69 5.25 6.33
CA PRO A 38 -13.03 5.78 6.04
C PRO A 38 -13.27 5.98 4.54
N CYS A 39 -12.33 6.63 3.85
CA CYS A 39 -12.40 6.86 2.40
C CYS A 39 -12.49 5.55 1.60
N CYS A 40 -11.69 4.55 1.99
CA CYS A 40 -11.70 3.24 1.35
C CYS A 40 -13.01 2.48 1.57
N ALA A 41 -13.53 2.49 2.81
CA ALA A 41 -14.79 1.85 3.15
C ALA A 41 -15.96 2.48 2.38
N GLU A 42 -16.04 3.82 2.34
CA GLU A 42 -17.06 4.56 1.60
C GLU A 42 -17.01 4.28 0.09
N ARG A 43 -15.83 3.99 -0.47
CA ARG A 43 -15.64 3.68 -1.89
C ARG A 43 -15.68 2.18 -2.20
N GLY A 44 -16.16 1.35 -1.27
CA GLY A 44 -16.43 -0.07 -1.51
C GLY A 44 -15.22 -0.99 -1.49
N VAL A 45 -14.12 -0.60 -0.84
CA VAL A 45 -13.00 -1.51 -0.58
C VAL A 45 -13.42 -2.54 0.48
N PRO A 46 -13.26 -3.85 0.23
CA PRO A 46 -13.66 -4.90 1.17
C PRO A 46 -12.92 -4.79 2.50
N GLU A 47 -13.57 -5.23 3.59
CA GLU A 47 -13.03 -5.16 4.95
C GLU A 47 -11.63 -5.80 5.07
N GLN A 48 -11.43 -6.97 4.45
CA GLN A 48 -10.14 -7.65 4.45
C GLN A 48 -9.00 -6.86 3.78
N CYS A 49 -9.33 -5.85 2.96
CA CYS A 49 -8.37 -5.00 2.26
C CYS A 49 -8.15 -3.64 2.95
N LEU A 50 -8.96 -3.27 3.93
CA LEU A 50 -8.92 -1.94 4.57
C LEU A 50 -7.61 -1.66 5.32
N ASN A 51 -6.91 -2.69 5.77
CA ASN A 51 -5.60 -2.55 6.42
C ASN A 51 -4.54 -1.93 5.48
N ILE A 52 -4.76 -1.95 4.16
CA ILE A 52 -3.90 -1.24 3.20
C ILE A 52 -4.07 0.29 3.32
N CYS A 53 -5.25 0.75 3.74
CA CYS A 53 -5.62 2.15 3.78
C CYS A 53 -5.29 2.86 5.10
N ASN A 54 -4.85 2.14 6.13
CA ASN A 54 -4.67 2.71 7.47
C ASN A 54 -3.50 3.71 7.58
N GLY A 55 -2.62 3.74 6.58
CA GLY A 55 -1.48 4.67 6.54
C GLY A 55 -0.38 4.40 7.57
N GLU A 56 -0.42 3.25 8.23
CA GLU A 56 0.49 2.88 9.31
C GLU A 56 1.60 1.94 8.80
N GLU A 57 2.72 1.83 9.52
CA GLU A 57 3.80 0.89 9.19
C GLU A 57 3.43 -0.58 9.40
N THR A 58 2.22 -0.84 9.91
CA THR A 58 1.73 -2.17 10.23
C THR A 58 1.29 -2.97 9.02
N LEU A 59 1.38 -2.46 7.78
CA LEU A 59 1.02 -3.18 6.56
C LEU A 59 1.51 -4.65 6.55
N ARG A 60 0.60 -5.59 6.79
CA ARG A 60 0.89 -7.02 6.89
C ARG A 60 0.71 -7.70 5.54
N LEU A 61 1.66 -7.49 4.63
CA LEU A 61 1.63 -8.05 3.26
C LEU A 61 1.36 -9.56 3.15
N ARG A 62 1.65 -10.37 4.19
CA ARG A 62 1.35 -11.81 4.17
C ARG A 62 -0.13 -12.13 4.37
N GLN A 63 -0.88 -11.20 4.96
CA GLN A 63 -2.29 -11.36 5.32
C GLN A 63 -3.21 -10.64 4.35
N ILE A 64 -2.65 -9.91 3.38
CA ILE A 64 -3.41 -9.22 2.36
C ILE A 64 -3.76 -10.24 1.28
N ASP A 65 -5.05 -10.38 1.02
CA ASP A 65 -5.55 -11.18 -0.07
C ASP A 65 -5.10 -10.59 -1.42
N THR A 66 -4.66 -11.43 -2.34
CA THR A 66 -4.27 -11.01 -3.70
C THR A 66 -5.39 -10.30 -4.45
N SER A 67 -6.65 -10.62 -4.14
CA SER A 67 -7.83 -9.96 -4.70
C SER A 67 -7.91 -8.46 -4.35
N CYS A 68 -7.24 -8.01 -3.29
CA CYS A 68 -7.15 -6.59 -2.94
C CYS A 68 -6.46 -5.74 -4.02
N GLY A 69 -5.66 -6.37 -4.90
CA GLY A 69 -5.02 -5.70 -6.03
C GLY A 69 -6.01 -5.01 -6.98
N SER A 70 -7.22 -5.57 -7.12
CA SER A 70 -8.30 -5.01 -7.95
C SER A 70 -8.82 -3.65 -7.44
N PHE A 71 -8.56 -3.31 -6.17
CA PHE A 71 -8.97 -2.05 -5.55
C PHE A 71 -7.85 -0.99 -5.52
N SER A 72 -6.69 -1.30 -6.12
CA SER A 72 -5.51 -0.42 -6.11
C SER A 72 -5.82 1.00 -6.60
N ASN A 73 -6.59 1.16 -7.69
CA ASN A 73 -7.00 2.48 -8.18
C ASN A 73 -7.82 3.27 -7.17
N THR A 74 -8.77 2.63 -6.49
CA THR A 74 -9.61 3.26 -5.46
C THR A 74 -8.77 3.69 -4.25
N ILE A 75 -7.88 2.81 -3.79
CA ILE A 75 -6.97 3.07 -2.67
C ILE A 75 -6.04 4.24 -2.99
N ILE A 76 -5.43 4.25 -4.19
CA ILE A 76 -4.56 5.34 -4.64
C ILE A 76 -5.33 6.67 -4.72
N LYS A 77 -6.60 6.65 -5.16
CA LYS A 77 -7.43 7.85 -5.21
C LYS A 77 -7.66 8.43 -3.81
N CYS A 78 -7.95 7.60 -2.82
CA CYS A 78 -8.06 8.03 -1.43
C CYS A 78 -6.78 8.68 -0.89
N PHE A 79 -5.61 8.10 -1.20
CA PHE A 79 -4.33 8.72 -0.83
C PHE A 79 -4.11 10.07 -1.51
N LYS A 80 -4.42 10.18 -2.81
CA LYS A 80 -4.29 11.43 -3.59
C LYS A 80 -5.19 12.55 -3.08
N ASP A 81 -6.47 12.26 -2.81
CA ASP A 81 -7.44 13.25 -2.36
C ASP A 81 -6.98 13.91 -1.04
N ASN A 82 -6.34 13.13 -0.15
CA ASN A 82 -5.80 13.64 1.10
C ASN A 82 -4.44 14.34 0.94
N PHE A 83 -3.58 13.86 0.04
CA PHE A 83 -2.29 14.50 -0.25
C PHE A 83 -2.46 15.96 -0.69
N LEU A 84 -3.44 16.24 -1.56
CA LEU A 84 -3.77 17.59 -2.01
C LEU A 84 -4.30 18.49 -0.88
N SER A 85 -4.96 17.89 0.12
CA SER A 85 -5.54 18.63 1.25
C SER A 85 -4.55 18.90 2.38
N SER A 86 -3.38 18.27 2.38
CA SER A 86 -2.45 18.31 3.51
C SER A 86 -1.31 19.33 3.43
N GLY A 87 -1.29 20.20 2.41
CA GLY A 87 -0.18 21.11 2.18
C GLY A 87 1.13 20.37 1.82
N PRO A 88 2.23 21.10 1.57
CA PRO A 88 3.50 20.48 1.20
C PRO A 88 3.94 19.47 2.26
N ILE A 89 4.47 18.34 1.80
CA ILE A 89 4.99 17.27 2.66
C ILE A 89 5.96 17.92 3.64
N SER A 90 5.74 17.79 4.95
CA SER A 90 6.60 18.40 5.97
C SER A 90 8.09 18.00 5.83
N GLY A 91 8.38 16.93 5.07
CA GLY A 91 9.74 16.51 4.71
C GLY A 91 10.29 17.06 3.38
N VAL A 92 9.47 17.61 2.47
CA VAL A 92 9.96 18.27 1.25
C VAL A 92 10.35 19.71 1.52
N LEU A 93 9.64 20.40 2.42
CA LEU A 93 10.02 21.75 2.86
C LEU A 93 11.30 21.77 3.71
N ALA A 94 11.66 20.65 4.35
CA ALA A 94 12.90 20.53 5.14
C ALA A 94 14.16 20.33 4.28
N VAL A 95 14.00 20.17 2.95
CA VAL A 95 15.10 19.91 2.00
C VAL A 95 15.21 21.05 0.96
N ALA A 96 14.39 22.10 1.07
CA ALA A 96 14.42 23.29 0.22
C ALA A 96 15.11 24.46 0.92
#